data_AF-A0A2S2P1S1-F1
#
_entry.id   AF-A0A2S2P1S1-F1
#
_cell.length_a   1.000
_cell.length_b   1.000
_cell.length_c   1.000
_cell.angle_alpha   90.00
_cell.angle_beta   90.00
_cell.angle_gamma   90.00
#
_symmetry.space_group_name_H-M   'P 1'
#
loop_
_entity.id
_entity.type
_entity.pdbx_description
1 polymer ?
#
loop_
_entity_poly.entity_id
_entity_poly.type
_entity_poly.pdbx_seq_one_letter_code
_entity_poly.pdbx_strand_id
1 'polypeptide(L)'
;MTTEYFAKEKNKFNSGRYEWFKESLRWYRQYILGLIFVFFITDVGKLLIGEPRPHFLDTCHPKEADNCTNKYIDRYTCMNPNESTYIIRDASKSFPSGHASISVYGSISLAWYLHNKCKSRSMLLMPVLQALCILWAMFCSLTRITDHRHHWWDVLAGSIIGIVITTYINGLFDRQKNDNKSHSTTETWSNETTDNGYFTAGRLLNVVPDGKNPSLNL
;
A
#
# COMPACT_ATOMS: atom_id res chain seq x y z
N MET A 1 -0.75 -18.36 45.74
CA MET A 1 -1.90 -17.82 44.96
C MET A 1 -1.49 -16.57 44.19
N THR A 2 -0.99 -15.49 44.80
CA THR A 2 -0.61 -14.24 44.10
C THR A 2 0.39 -14.41 42.95
N THR A 3 1.42 -15.26 43.09
CA THR A 3 2.47 -15.48 42.07
C THR A 3 1.96 -16.07 40.75
N GLU A 4 0.99 -16.99 40.80
CA GLU A 4 0.38 -17.60 39.61
C GLU A 4 -0.52 -16.60 38.85
N TYR A 5 -1.24 -15.74 39.59
CA TYR A 5 -2.04 -14.68 38.98
C TYR A 5 -1.16 -13.66 38.23
N PHE A 6 -0.05 -13.23 38.83
CA PHE A 6 0.91 -12.33 38.17
C PHE A 6 1.58 -12.98 36.95
N ALA A 7 1.89 -14.28 37.00
CA ALA A 7 2.42 -15.00 35.84
C ALA A 7 1.38 -15.10 34.70
N LYS A 8 0.12 -15.36 35.03
CA LYS A 8 -1.00 -15.40 34.07
C LYS A 8 -1.26 -14.05 33.40
N GLU A 9 -1.21 -12.96 34.16
CA GLU A 9 -1.32 -11.59 33.61
C GLU A 9 -0.14 -11.23 32.71
N LYS A 10 1.11 -11.52 33.12
CA LYS A 10 2.29 -11.32 32.27
C LYS A 10 2.19 -12.10 30.96
N ASN A 11 1.73 -13.35 31.01
CA ASN A 11 1.56 -14.18 29.82
C ASN A 11 0.46 -13.65 28.90
N LYS A 12 -0.69 -13.21 29.45
CA LYS A 12 -1.78 -12.58 28.69
C LYS A 12 -1.35 -11.27 28.04
N PHE A 13 -0.60 -10.44 28.77
CA PHE A 13 -0.07 -9.18 28.28
C PHE A 13 0.98 -9.38 27.18
N ASN A 14 1.91 -10.32 27.35
CA ASN A 14 2.90 -10.67 26.34
C ASN A 14 2.25 -11.27 25.09
N SER A 15 1.22 -12.12 25.25
CA SER A 15 0.42 -12.64 24.14
C SER A 15 -0.27 -11.51 23.36
N GLY A 16 -0.96 -10.60 24.04
CA GLY A 16 -1.63 -9.46 23.39
C GLY A 16 -0.66 -8.54 22.64
N ARG A 17 0.51 -8.27 23.23
CA ARG A 17 1.58 -7.49 22.59
C ARG A 17 2.14 -8.19 21.35
N TYR A 18 2.33 -9.50 21.42
CA TYR A 18 2.82 -10.30 20.30
C TYR A 18 1.83 -10.32 19.13
N GLU A 19 0.53 -10.47 19.39
CA GLU A 19 -0.51 -10.43 18.36
C GLU A 19 -0.59 -9.05 17.69
N TRP A 20 -0.58 -7.97 18.48
CA TRP A 20 -0.56 -6.61 17.94
C TRP A 20 0.69 -6.36 17.08
N PHE A 21 1.85 -6.81 17.53
CA PHE A 21 3.10 -6.66 16.79
C PHE A 21 3.06 -7.41 15.45
N LYS A 22 2.61 -8.66 15.45
CA LYS A 22 2.42 -9.45 14.21
C LYS A 22 1.45 -8.78 13.25
N GLU A 23 0.36 -8.22 13.74
CA GLU A 23 -0.61 -7.53 12.89
C GLU A 23 0.01 -6.27 12.28
N SER A 24 0.60 -5.39 13.10
CA SER A 24 1.28 -4.17 12.63
C SER A 24 2.37 -4.47 11.61
N LEU A 25 3.15 -5.54 11.82
CA LEU A 25 4.18 -5.98 10.88
C LEU A 25 3.59 -6.42 9.53
N ARG A 26 2.42 -7.07 9.52
CA ARG A 26 1.72 -7.43 8.27
C ARG A 26 1.32 -6.19 7.47
N TRP A 27 0.73 -5.18 8.13
CA TRP A 27 0.37 -3.90 7.50
C TRP A 27 1.60 -3.17 6.96
N TYR A 28 2.66 -3.07 7.76
CA TYR A 28 3.90 -2.40 7.37
C TYR A 28 4.57 -3.10 6.17
N ARG A 29 4.65 -4.44 6.19
CA ARG A 29 5.24 -5.21 5.09
C ARG A 29 4.54 -4.90 3.76
N GLN A 30 3.22 -4.85 3.75
CA GLN A 30 2.46 -4.58 2.53
C GLN A 30 2.60 -3.14 2.06
N TYR A 31 2.60 -2.20 3.00
CA TYR A 31 2.88 -0.81 2.70
C TYR A 31 4.23 -0.64 1.99
N ILE A 32 5.29 -1.29 2.50
CA ILE A 32 6.62 -1.25 1.89
C ILE A 32 6.65 -1.93 0.52
N LEU A 33 5.98 -3.08 0.35
CA LEU A 33 5.91 -3.75 -0.95
C LEU A 33 5.25 -2.86 -2.02
N GLY A 34 4.12 -2.23 -1.69
CA GLY A 34 3.48 -1.30 -2.61
C GLY A 34 4.33 -0.05 -2.85
N LEU A 35 5.03 0.46 -1.84
CA LEU A 35 5.94 1.60 -1.99
C LEU A 35 7.07 1.30 -2.97
N ILE A 36 7.71 0.12 -2.85
CA ILE A 36 8.74 -0.34 -3.78
C ILE A 36 8.18 -0.42 -5.21
N PHE A 37 6.94 -0.90 -5.37
CA PHE A 37 6.30 -0.96 -6.68
C PHE A 37 6.02 0.44 -7.27
N VAL A 38 5.56 1.40 -6.46
CA VAL A 38 5.41 2.81 -6.89
C VAL A 38 6.73 3.41 -7.33
N PHE A 39 7.79 3.21 -6.55
CA PHE A 39 9.14 3.67 -6.90
C PHE A 39 9.60 3.09 -8.23
N PHE A 40 9.49 1.76 -8.37
CA PHE A 40 9.89 1.06 -9.58
C PHE A 40 9.17 1.59 -10.82
N ILE A 41 7.84 1.68 -10.80
CA ILE A 41 7.05 2.15 -11.94
C ILE A 41 7.37 3.62 -12.28
N THR A 42 7.51 4.46 -11.25
CA THR A 42 7.83 5.88 -11.45
C THR A 42 9.22 6.06 -12.07
N ASP A 43 10.23 5.35 -11.56
CA ASP A 43 11.60 5.49 -12.04
C ASP A 43 11.78 4.89 -13.44
N VAL A 44 11.12 3.77 -13.74
CA VAL A 44 11.05 3.25 -15.11
C VAL A 44 10.39 4.27 -16.04
N GLY A 45 9.27 4.89 -15.63
CA GLY A 45 8.60 5.93 -16.40
C GLY A 45 9.51 7.11 -16.74
N LYS A 46 10.33 7.57 -15.78
CA LYS A 46 11.32 8.64 -15.99
C LYS A 46 12.40 8.29 -17.00
N LEU A 47 12.80 7.02 -17.04
CA LEU A 47 13.81 6.55 -17.99
C LEU A 47 13.24 6.36 -19.40
N LEU A 48 11.96 6.01 -19.52
CA LEU A 48 11.31 5.77 -20.80
C LEU A 48 10.94 7.06 -21.54
N ILE A 49 10.46 8.07 -20.81
CA ILE A 49 9.89 9.27 -21.45
C ILE A 49 10.92 10.39 -21.59
N GLY A 50 11.76 10.61 -20.58
CA GLY A 50 12.86 11.59 -20.68
C GLY A 50 12.43 13.01 -21.03
N GLU A 51 11.22 13.42 -20.61
CA GLU A 51 10.69 14.77 -20.88
C GLU A 51 11.49 15.82 -20.07
N PRO A 52 11.86 16.97 -20.67
CA PRO A 52 12.57 18.04 -19.95
C PRO A 52 11.64 18.81 -19.00
N ARG A 53 12.17 19.24 -17.85
CA ARG A 53 11.44 20.05 -16.85
C ARG A 53 11.24 21.50 -17.30
N PRO A 54 10.29 22.25 -16.69
CA PRO A 54 10.09 23.66 -17.01
C PRO A 54 11.35 24.55 -16.86
N HIS A 55 12.20 24.26 -15.87
CA HIS A 55 13.45 24.98 -15.61
C HIS A 55 14.66 24.45 -16.41
N PHE A 56 14.44 23.52 -17.34
CA PHE A 56 15.53 22.85 -18.07
C PHE A 56 16.39 23.83 -18.87
N LEU A 57 15.78 24.81 -19.54
CA LEU A 57 16.50 25.77 -20.37
C LEU A 57 17.49 26.61 -19.55
N ASP A 58 17.06 27.08 -18.37
CA ASP A 58 17.88 27.86 -17.43
C ASP A 58 19.01 27.03 -16.81
N THR A 59 18.76 25.74 -16.56
CA THR A 59 19.79 24.84 -15.98
C THR A 59 20.84 24.44 -17.02
N CYS A 60 20.44 24.04 -18.22
CA CYS A 60 21.34 23.46 -19.22
C CYS A 60 22.02 24.52 -20.09
N HIS A 61 21.36 25.64 -20.41
CA HIS A 61 21.79 26.59 -21.45
C HIS A 61 22.29 25.87 -22.71
N PRO A 62 21.38 25.21 -23.46
CA PRO A 62 21.77 24.41 -24.62
C PRO A 62 22.27 25.31 -25.75
N LYS A 63 23.45 24.99 -26.31
CA LYS A 63 24.05 25.73 -27.44
C LYS A 63 23.12 25.81 -28.66
N GLU A 64 22.34 24.77 -28.84
CA GLU A 64 21.44 24.60 -29.98
C GLU A 64 20.21 25.53 -29.88
N ALA A 65 19.94 26.16 -28.73
CA ALA A 65 18.91 27.19 -28.60
C ALA A 65 19.25 28.49 -29.35
N ASP A 66 20.54 28.76 -29.63
CA ASP A 66 20.95 29.95 -30.39
C ASP A 66 20.63 29.83 -31.89
N ASN A 67 20.54 28.60 -32.42
CA ASN A 67 20.24 28.33 -33.82
C ASN A 67 18.84 27.73 -33.96
N CYS A 68 17.82 28.58 -33.77
CA CYS A 68 16.41 28.22 -33.86
C CYS A 68 16.06 27.69 -35.26
N THR A 69 16.07 26.37 -35.40
CA THR A 69 15.49 25.67 -36.56
C THR A 69 14.12 25.13 -36.13
N ASN A 70 13.07 25.23 -36.97
CA ASN A 70 11.72 24.69 -36.67
C ASN A 70 11.65 23.15 -36.64
N LYS A 71 12.73 22.48 -36.23
CA LYS A 71 12.87 21.03 -36.14
C LYS A 71 13.07 20.64 -34.69
N TYR A 72 12.60 19.45 -34.34
CA TYR A 72 12.88 18.86 -33.03
C TYR A 72 14.37 18.60 -32.88
N ILE A 73 14.96 19.05 -31.77
CA ILE A 73 16.36 18.86 -31.43
C ILE A 73 16.46 17.65 -30.51
N ASP A 74 17.01 16.55 -31.02
CA ASP A 74 17.17 15.29 -30.30
C ASP A 74 18.45 15.26 -29.43
N ARG A 75 19.48 16.01 -29.82
CA ARG A 75 20.76 16.11 -29.13
C ARG A 75 21.10 17.55 -28.82
N TYR A 76 21.43 17.80 -27.56
CA TYR A 76 21.79 19.13 -27.07
C TYR A 76 23.10 19.06 -26.27
N THR A 77 23.85 20.16 -26.31
CA THR A 77 25.08 20.34 -25.56
C THR A 77 24.88 21.45 -24.54
N CYS A 78 24.85 21.10 -23.25
CA CYS A 78 24.71 22.07 -22.16
C CYS A 78 26.00 22.86 -21.98
N MET A 79 25.90 24.19 -21.97
CA MET A 79 27.07 25.08 -21.86
C MET A 79 27.28 25.62 -20.44
N ASN A 80 26.35 25.39 -19.51
CA ASN A 80 26.43 25.94 -18.16
C ASN A 80 27.60 25.31 -17.35
N PRO A 81 28.67 26.07 -17.02
CA PRO A 81 29.81 25.53 -16.29
C PRO A 81 29.59 25.47 -14.77
N ASN A 82 28.56 26.16 -14.25
CA ASN A 82 28.29 26.28 -12.82
C ASN A 82 27.45 25.12 -12.29
N GLU A 83 26.82 24.35 -13.19
CA GLU A 83 25.91 23.27 -12.84
C GLU A 83 26.57 21.90 -13.03
N SER A 84 26.29 20.98 -12.10
CA SER A 84 26.80 19.62 -12.17
C SER A 84 26.06 18.79 -13.22
N THR A 85 26.74 17.79 -13.79
CA THR A 85 26.14 16.82 -14.72
C THR A 85 24.94 16.08 -14.13
N TYR A 86 24.91 15.92 -12.79
CA TYR A 86 23.78 15.34 -12.08
C TYR A 86 22.52 16.22 -12.16
N ILE A 87 22.65 17.53 -11.90
CA ILE A 87 21.53 18.48 -11.91
C ILE A 87 20.96 18.61 -13.32
N ILE A 88 21.83 18.68 -14.33
CA ILE A 88 21.42 18.71 -15.74
C ILE A 88 20.63 17.45 -16.12
N ARG A 89 21.09 16.27 -15.71
CA ARG A 89 20.38 15.00 -15.97
C ARG A 89 19.06 14.88 -15.21
N ASP A 90 18.97 15.50 -14.04
CA ASP A 90 17.71 15.59 -13.28
C ASP A 90 16.72 16.54 -13.97
N ALA A 91 17.22 17.67 -14.50
CA ALA A 91 16.42 18.63 -15.26
C ALA A 91 15.88 18.05 -16.57
N SER A 92 16.55 17.06 -17.17
CA SER A 92 16.11 16.38 -18.39
C SER A 92 15.07 15.27 -18.14
N LYS A 93 14.57 15.10 -16.92
CA LYS A 93 13.59 14.04 -16.56
C LYS A 93 12.49 14.61 -15.66
N SER A 94 11.36 14.98 -16.26
CA SER A 94 10.18 15.54 -15.58
C SER A 94 9.10 14.48 -15.32
N PHE A 95 8.80 13.64 -16.30
CA PHE A 95 7.64 12.75 -16.25
C PHE A 95 8.02 11.31 -15.84
N PRO A 96 7.24 10.62 -14.99
CA PRO A 96 6.16 11.12 -14.13
C PRO A 96 6.71 11.67 -12.80
N SER A 97 5.90 12.47 -12.11
CA SER A 97 6.32 13.04 -10.82
C SER A 97 6.33 11.99 -9.70
N GLY A 98 7.53 11.66 -9.21
CA GLY A 98 7.70 10.72 -8.11
C GLY A 98 7.23 11.24 -6.75
N HIS A 99 7.31 12.55 -6.52
CA HIS A 99 6.80 13.14 -5.28
C HIS A 99 5.27 13.04 -5.21
N ALA A 100 4.60 13.26 -6.34
CA ALA A 100 3.15 13.08 -6.44
C ALA A 100 2.75 11.60 -6.24
N SER A 101 3.40 10.65 -6.93
CA SER A 101 3.04 9.22 -6.81
C SER A 101 3.22 8.68 -5.40
N ILE A 102 4.35 8.98 -4.74
CA ILE A 102 4.64 8.52 -3.38
C ILE A 102 3.73 9.19 -2.35
N SER A 103 3.50 10.50 -2.45
CA SER A 103 2.64 11.21 -1.49
C SER A 103 1.19 10.74 -1.57
N VAL A 104 0.66 10.56 -2.78
CA VAL A 104 -0.69 10.03 -2.99
C VAL A 104 -0.81 8.58 -2.49
N TYR A 105 0.15 7.72 -2.84
CA TYR A 105 0.18 6.34 -2.34
C TYR A 105 0.22 6.29 -0.81
N GLY A 106 1.09 7.09 -0.19
CA GLY A 106 1.27 7.16 1.26
C GLY A 106 0.01 7.60 1.98
N SER A 107 -0.58 8.72 1.54
CA SER A 107 -1.78 9.28 2.16
C SER A 107 -3.00 8.40 2.02
N ILE A 108 -3.24 7.78 0.86
CA ILE A 108 -4.39 6.89 0.67
C ILE A 108 -4.21 5.59 1.47
N SER A 109 -2.99 5.02 1.48
CA SER A 109 -2.69 3.82 2.26
C SER A 109 -2.88 4.08 3.76
N LEU A 110 -2.44 5.25 4.26
CA LEU A 110 -2.64 5.67 5.64
C LEU A 110 -4.12 5.90 5.96
N ALA A 111 -4.85 6.58 5.09
CA ALA A 111 -6.29 6.82 5.25
C ALA A 111 -7.09 5.50 5.32
N TRP A 112 -6.70 4.50 4.52
CA TRP A 112 -7.29 3.17 4.52
C TRP A 112 -6.89 2.34 5.76
N TYR A 113 -5.65 2.44 6.22
CA TYR A 113 -5.22 1.84 7.49
C TYR A 113 -6.04 2.39 8.68
N LEU A 114 -6.17 3.72 8.76
CA LEU A 114 -6.96 4.39 9.80
C LEU A 114 -8.43 3.96 9.76
N HIS A 115 -9.01 3.87 8.56
CA HIS A 115 -10.38 3.39 8.38
C HIS A 115 -10.60 2.01 8.99
N ASN A 116 -9.70 1.06 8.69
CA ASN A 116 -9.80 -0.31 9.17
C ASN A 116 -9.60 -0.47 10.67
N LYS A 117 -8.69 0.32 11.27
CA LYS A 117 -8.39 0.25 12.70
C LYS A 117 -9.40 0.98 13.57
N CYS A 118 -9.97 2.07 13.09
CA CYS A 118 -10.69 3.00 13.94
C CYS A 118 -12.19 3.13 13.61
N LYS A 119 -12.73 2.20 12.80
CA LYS A 119 -14.14 2.13 12.36
C LYS A 119 -15.18 2.33 13.48
N SER A 120 -14.85 2.05 14.73
CA SER A 120 -15.79 2.03 15.86
C SER A 120 -15.69 3.21 16.84
N ARG A 121 -14.76 4.16 16.68
CA ARG A 121 -14.45 5.13 17.76
C ARG A 121 -15.05 6.53 17.62
N SER A 122 -15.43 7.00 16.44
CA SER A 122 -16.02 8.35 16.26
C SER A 122 -16.51 8.63 14.84
N MET A 123 -17.71 9.20 14.73
CA MET A 123 -18.36 9.51 13.45
C MET A 123 -17.66 10.64 12.67
N LEU A 124 -17.03 11.60 13.36
CA LEU A 124 -16.40 12.78 12.75
C LEU A 124 -14.86 12.73 12.69
N LEU A 125 -14.20 12.09 13.65
CA LEU A 125 -12.73 12.07 13.68
C LEU A 125 -12.13 11.32 12.48
N MET A 126 -12.77 10.23 12.05
CA MET A 126 -12.31 9.45 10.90
C MET A 126 -12.30 10.24 9.60
N PRO A 127 -13.42 10.84 9.16
CA PRO A 127 -13.41 11.62 7.93
C PRO A 127 -12.46 12.83 8.02
N VAL A 128 -12.29 13.46 9.19
CA VAL A 128 -11.33 14.55 9.38
C VAL A 128 -9.88 14.07 9.19
N LEU A 129 -9.48 12.96 9.82
CA LEU A 129 -8.14 12.41 9.66
C LEU A 129 -7.86 11.98 8.20
N GLN A 130 -8.86 11.40 7.53
CA GLN A 130 -8.75 11.05 6.11
C GLN A 130 -8.62 12.29 5.23
N ALA A 131 -9.42 13.33 5.48
CA ALA A 131 -9.32 14.59 4.77
C ALA A 131 -7.93 15.23 4.95
N LEU A 132 -7.38 15.21 6.17
CA LEU A 132 -6.02 15.69 6.44
C LEU A 132 -4.96 14.91 5.65
N CYS A 133 -5.08 13.59 5.54
CA CYS A 133 -4.16 12.78 4.73
C CYS A 133 -4.24 13.17 3.23
N ILE A 134 -5.44 13.37 2.70
CA ILE A 134 -5.64 13.73 1.30
C ILE A 134 -5.15 15.17 1.03
N LEU A 135 -5.46 16.11 1.92
CA LEU A 135 -4.96 17.48 1.86
C LEU A 135 -3.42 17.53 1.88
N TRP A 136 -2.79 16.68 2.70
CA TRP A 136 -1.33 16.57 2.73
C TRP A 136 -0.75 16.07 1.39
N ALA A 137 -1.37 15.06 0.78
CA ALA A 137 -0.93 14.58 -0.55
C ALA A 137 -1.09 15.65 -1.63
N MET A 138 -2.21 16.38 -1.61
CA MET A 138 -2.44 17.49 -2.54
C MET A 138 -1.41 18.60 -2.32
N PHE A 139 -1.12 18.97 -1.07
CA PHE A 139 -0.10 19.97 -0.75
C PHE A 139 1.28 19.56 -1.26
N CYS A 140 1.74 18.33 -0.96
CA CYS A 140 3.00 17.80 -1.49
C CYS A 140 3.05 17.79 -3.03
N SER A 141 1.93 17.48 -3.69
CA SER A 141 1.85 17.48 -5.15
C SER A 141 1.87 18.89 -5.74
N LEU A 142 1.15 19.84 -5.14
CA LEU A 142 1.07 21.23 -5.58
C LEU A 142 2.41 21.95 -5.44
N THR A 143 3.19 21.67 -4.39
CA THR A 143 4.54 22.26 -4.25
C THR A 143 5.44 21.96 -5.45
N ARG A 144 5.26 20.82 -6.13
CA ARG A 144 6.04 20.49 -7.33
C ARG A 144 5.69 21.35 -8.55
N ILE A 145 4.46 21.84 -8.61
CA ILE A 145 3.99 22.77 -9.65
C ILE A 145 4.50 24.17 -9.33
N THR A 146 4.35 24.61 -8.07
CA THR A 146 4.78 25.96 -7.65
C THR A 146 6.30 26.13 -7.69
N ASP A 147 7.07 25.06 -7.45
CA ASP A 147 8.54 25.08 -7.54
C ASP A 147 9.05 24.97 -9.00
N HIS A 148 8.17 25.00 -10.01
CA HIS A 148 8.50 24.82 -11.43
C HIS A 148 9.33 23.57 -11.74
N ARG A 149 9.19 22.52 -10.90
CA ARG A 149 9.93 21.26 -11.07
C ARG A 149 9.22 20.30 -12.02
N HIS A 150 7.90 20.42 -12.14
CA HIS A 150 7.07 19.52 -12.93
C HIS A 150 5.96 20.28 -13.64
N HIS A 151 5.55 19.78 -14.80
CA HIS A 151 4.31 20.21 -15.41
C HIS A 151 3.12 19.63 -14.63
N TRP A 152 1.96 20.27 -14.72
CA TRP A 152 0.75 19.81 -14.02
C TRP A 152 0.33 18.39 -14.47
N TRP A 153 0.60 18.02 -15.73
CA TRP A 153 0.33 16.67 -16.24
C TRP A 153 1.26 15.60 -15.66
N ASP A 154 2.52 15.92 -15.36
CA ASP A 154 3.45 14.99 -14.69
C ASP A 154 2.95 14.61 -13.29
N VAL A 155 2.37 15.60 -12.60
CA VAL A 155 1.80 15.46 -11.26
C VAL A 155 0.50 14.67 -11.32
N LEU A 156 -0.35 14.93 -12.31
CA LEU A 156 -1.56 14.14 -12.54
C LEU A 156 -1.24 12.67 -12.84
N ALA A 157 -0.28 12.40 -13.73
CA ALA A 157 0.15 11.05 -14.05
C ALA A 157 0.75 10.33 -12.83
N GLY A 158 1.61 11.01 -12.06
CA GLY A 158 2.13 10.49 -10.80
C GLY A 158 1.01 10.16 -9.80
N SER A 159 0.00 11.02 -9.68
CA SER A 159 -1.15 10.79 -8.80
C SER A 159 -1.97 9.56 -9.22
N ILE A 160 -2.20 9.37 -10.52
CA ILE A 160 -2.91 8.21 -11.06
C ILE A 160 -2.14 6.92 -10.73
N ILE A 161 -0.81 6.91 -10.93
CA ILE A 161 0.05 5.76 -10.58
C ILE A 161 -0.11 5.42 -9.09
N GLY A 162 -0.07 6.43 -8.21
CA GLY A 162 -0.28 6.24 -6.78
C GLY A 162 -1.63 5.60 -6.45
N ILE A 163 -2.73 6.12 -7.02
CA ILE A 163 -4.09 5.60 -6.81
C ILE A 163 -4.23 4.16 -7.29
N VAL A 164 -3.76 3.85 -8.50
CA VAL A 164 -3.86 2.51 -9.09
C VAL A 164 -3.11 1.49 -8.24
N ILE A 165 -1.90 1.83 -7.80
CA ILE A 165 -1.10 0.90 -6.98
C ILE A 165 -1.71 0.72 -5.59
N THR A 166 -2.16 1.80 -4.93
CA THR A 166 -2.81 1.67 -3.63
C THR A 166 -4.08 0.83 -3.69
N THR A 167 -4.94 1.06 -4.68
CA THR A 167 -6.18 0.28 -4.85
C THR A 167 -5.89 -1.20 -5.11
N TYR A 168 -4.86 -1.50 -5.91
CA TYR A 168 -4.40 -2.87 -6.16
C TYR A 168 -3.89 -3.55 -4.87
N ILE A 169 -2.98 -2.91 -4.14
CA ILE A 169 -2.39 -3.47 -2.91
C ILE A 169 -3.44 -3.66 -1.81
N ASN A 170 -4.31 -2.68 -1.60
CA ASN A 170 -5.39 -2.78 -0.62
C ASN A 170 -6.36 -3.92 -0.97
N GLY A 171 -6.68 -4.08 -2.26
CA GLY A 171 -7.49 -5.20 -2.74
C GLY A 171 -6.86 -6.56 -2.50
N LEU A 172 -5.53 -6.69 -2.68
CA LEU A 172 -4.79 -7.92 -2.34
C LEU A 172 -4.81 -8.21 -0.84
N PHE A 173 -4.68 -7.20 0.01
CA PHE A 173 -4.76 -7.40 1.46
C PHE A 173 -6.15 -7.85 1.90
N ASP A 174 -7.20 -7.21 1.39
CA ASP A 174 -8.57 -7.57 1.75
C ASP A 174 -8.87 -9.02 1.35
N ARG A 175 -8.36 -9.48 0.19
CA ARG A 175 -8.41 -10.89 -0.21
C ARG A 175 -7.68 -11.79 0.81
N GLN A 176 -6.41 -11.50 1.10
CA GLN A 176 -5.63 -12.28 2.07
C GLN A 176 -6.30 -12.35 3.45
N LYS A 177 -6.91 -11.24 3.90
CA LYS A 177 -7.62 -11.17 5.17
C LYS A 177 -8.86 -12.06 5.18
N ASN A 178 -9.61 -12.08 4.08
CA ASN A 178 -10.79 -12.93 3.93
C ASN A 178 -10.41 -14.41 3.88
N ASP A 179 -9.34 -14.78 3.16
CA ASP A 179 -8.85 -16.16 3.07
C ASP A 179 -8.44 -16.72 4.45
N ASN A 180 -7.69 -15.92 5.23
CA ASN A 180 -7.32 -16.30 6.60
C ASN A 180 -8.54 -16.48 7.52
N LYS A 181 -9.58 -15.66 7.33
CA LYS A 181 -10.83 -15.78 8.09
C LYS A 181 -11.57 -17.07 7.74
N SER A 182 -11.62 -17.43 6.46
CA SER A 182 -12.23 -18.68 5.99
C SER A 182 -11.49 -19.91 6.52
N HIS A 183 -10.15 -19.91 6.51
CA HIS A 183 -9.35 -21.03 7.03
C HIS A 183 -9.57 -21.23 8.54
N SER A 184 -9.51 -20.14 9.32
CA SER A 184 -9.76 -20.19 10.76
C SER A 184 -11.18 -20.67 11.07
N THR A 185 -12.18 -20.24 10.30
CA THR A 185 -13.56 -20.72 10.46
C THR A 185 -13.64 -22.22 10.20
N THR A 186 -13.01 -22.71 9.13
CA THR A 186 -12.99 -24.13 8.75
C THR A 186 -12.34 -25.01 9.81
N GLU A 187 -11.20 -24.59 10.37
CA GLU A 187 -10.53 -25.28 11.49
C GLU A 187 -11.41 -25.35 12.75
N THR A 188 -12.17 -24.29 13.01
CA THR A 188 -13.09 -24.25 14.16
C THR A 188 -14.20 -25.29 13.99
N TRP A 189 -14.82 -25.36 12.79
CA TRP A 189 -15.83 -26.37 12.47
C TRP A 189 -15.27 -27.80 12.52
N SER A 190 -14.07 -28.05 11.99
CA SER A 190 -13.48 -29.40 12.02
C SER A 190 -13.20 -29.87 13.45
N ASN A 191 -12.71 -28.98 14.32
CA ASN A 191 -12.45 -29.31 15.72
C ASN A 191 -13.75 -29.59 16.48
N GLU A 192 -14.79 -28.77 16.26
CA GLU A 192 -16.11 -28.96 16.88
C GLU A 192 -16.80 -30.24 16.39
N THR A 193 -16.65 -30.60 15.11
CA THR A 193 -17.17 -31.85 14.55
C THR A 193 -16.43 -33.07 15.12
N THR A 194 -15.11 -32.93 15.35
CA THR A 194 -14.27 -33.99 15.91
C THR A 194 -14.60 -34.22 17.39
N ASP A 195 -14.72 -33.16 18.21
CA ASP A 195 -15.12 -33.25 19.61
C ASP A 195 -16.54 -33.81 19.77
N ASN A 196 -17.48 -33.35 18.94
CA ASN A 196 -18.84 -33.90 18.92
C ASN A 196 -18.85 -35.35 18.41
N GLY A 197 -17.96 -35.72 17.48
CA GLY A 197 -17.75 -37.09 16.99
C GLY A 197 -17.24 -38.04 18.08
N TYR A 198 -16.30 -37.62 18.91
CA TYR A 198 -15.85 -38.40 20.08
C TYR A 198 -16.90 -38.43 21.19
N PHE A 199 -17.64 -37.34 21.42
CA PHE A 199 -18.71 -37.30 22.42
C PHE A 199 -19.91 -38.15 22.02
N THR A 200 -20.26 -38.18 20.73
CA THR A 200 -21.27 -39.10 20.18
C THR A 200 -20.75 -40.53 20.10
N ALA A 201 -19.50 -40.81 19.70
CA ALA A 201 -18.94 -42.16 19.74
C ALA A 201 -18.86 -42.73 21.18
N GLY A 202 -18.49 -41.90 22.17
CA GLY A 202 -18.52 -42.27 23.59
C GLY A 202 -19.92 -42.46 24.17
N ARG A 203 -20.94 -41.81 23.59
CA ARG A 203 -22.36 -42.00 23.96
C ARG A 203 -23.04 -43.13 23.18
N LEU A 204 -22.58 -43.42 21.96
CA LEU A 204 -23.07 -44.49 21.08
C LEU A 204 -22.48 -45.86 21.45
N LEU A 205 -21.32 -45.92 22.13
CA LEU A 205 -20.83 -47.18 22.71
C LEU A 205 -21.67 -47.69 23.90
N ASN A 206 -22.71 -46.97 24.34
CA ASN A 206 -23.60 -47.39 25.42
C ASN A 206 -25.10 -47.44 25.04
N VAL A 207 -25.47 -47.29 23.76
CA VAL A 207 -26.87 -47.45 23.33
C VAL A 207 -26.98 -48.32 22.07
N VAL A 208 -26.92 -49.66 22.29
CA VAL A 208 -27.82 -50.75 21.80
C VAL A 208 -28.07 -50.87 20.26
N PRO A 209 -28.60 -51.99 19.76
CA PRO A 209 -27.98 -53.20 19.24
C PRO A 209 -28.07 -53.31 17.70
N ASP A 210 -27.76 -54.50 17.18
CA ASP A 210 -27.99 -55.01 15.82
C ASP A 210 -29.14 -54.40 14.98
N GLY A 211 -28.83 -54.23 13.69
CA GLY A 211 -29.69 -54.80 12.65
C GLY A 211 -30.33 -53.82 11.65
N LYS A 212 -29.94 -54.04 10.38
CA LYS A 212 -30.64 -53.74 9.10
C LYS A 212 -30.54 -52.33 8.51
N ASN A 213 -29.68 -52.25 7.50
CA ASN A 213 -29.91 -51.51 6.25
C ASN A 213 -31.19 -52.05 5.57
N PRO A 214 -32.03 -51.24 4.88
CA PRO A 214 -31.71 -50.87 3.50
C PRO A 214 -32.25 -49.49 3.01
N SER A 215 -31.53 -48.89 2.05
CA SER A 215 -31.98 -48.12 0.85
C SER A 215 -33.23 -47.22 0.91
N LEU A 216 -33.13 -45.96 0.42
CA LEU A 216 -33.71 -45.53 -0.87
C LEU A 216 -33.40 -44.06 -1.20
N ASN A 217 -33.15 -43.83 -2.49
CA ASN A 217 -33.08 -42.53 -3.17
C ASN A 217 -34.43 -41.80 -3.16
N LEU A 218 -34.41 -40.46 -3.02
CA LEU A 218 -34.92 -39.53 -4.04
C LEU A 218 -34.35 -38.13 -3.79
#